data_AF-A0A4V2ZSQ2-F1
#
_entry.id   AF-A0A4V2ZSQ2-F1
#
_cell.length_a   1.000
_cell.length_b   1.000
_cell.length_c   1.000
_cell.angle_alpha   90.00
_cell.angle_beta   90.00
_cell.angle_gamma   90.00
#
_symmetry.space_group_name_H-M   'P 1'
#
loop_
_entity.id
_entity.type
_entity.pdbx_description
1 polymer ?
#
loop_
_entity_poly.entity_id
_entity_poly.type
_entity_poly.pdbx_seq_one_letter_code
_entity_poly.pdbx_strand_id
1 'polypeptide(L)'
;MRSEEDAAERIGYGEGGSAVFRKRIKGPELTTFLMSIRQNGASADDLLFLCVGTDRSTGDALGPLVGMMLEESGFPHVIGTLRDPLDAGNMVERLSGLPAGKTVIAIDACLGQPSSLACYQVSNQPLEPGKSLGKALPSVGDYTIAAIVNVDGGNKYTILQSTPLYRVYTMAHEIAAAVKEAFPPNTKAKGMNV
;
A
#
# COMPACT_ATOMS: atom_id res chain seq x y z
N MET A 1 -8.27 -26.87 -24.43
CA MET A 1 -8.43 -25.46 -24.04
C MET A 1 -7.80 -25.30 -22.67
N ARG A 2 -6.57 -24.78 -22.61
CA ARG A 2 -5.86 -24.53 -21.34
C ARG A 2 -6.39 -23.21 -20.77
N SER A 3 -6.90 -23.25 -19.54
CA SER A 3 -7.36 -22.10 -18.78
C SER A 3 -6.16 -21.27 -18.31
N GLU A 4 -6.25 -19.95 -18.51
CA GLU A 4 -5.26 -18.94 -18.14
C GLU A 4 -5.26 -18.70 -16.62
N GLU A 5 -4.76 -19.67 -15.85
CA GLU A 5 -4.75 -19.63 -14.39
C GLU A 5 -3.49 -18.96 -13.78
N ASP A 6 -2.57 -18.46 -14.60
CA ASP A 6 -1.32 -17.84 -14.15
C ASP A 6 -1.23 -16.36 -14.51
N ALA A 7 -1.57 -15.48 -13.55
CA ALA A 7 -1.08 -14.11 -13.59
C ALA A 7 0.43 -14.12 -13.30
N ALA A 8 1.21 -14.24 -14.38
CA ALA A 8 2.65 -14.45 -14.40
C ALA A 8 3.44 -13.69 -13.33
N GLU A 9 4.16 -14.46 -12.50
CA GLU A 9 5.35 -14.01 -11.81
C GLU A 9 6.33 -13.47 -12.87
N ARG A 10 6.50 -12.14 -12.92
CA ARG A 10 7.51 -11.51 -13.79
C ARG A 10 8.74 -11.26 -12.94
N ILE A 11 9.72 -12.16 -13.06
CA ILE A 11 11.04 -11.98 -12.47
C ILE A 11 11.89 -11.21 -13.48
N GLY A 12 12.31 -10.00 -13.10
CA GLY A 12 13.32 -9.23 -13.82
C GLY A 12 14.57 -9.05 -12.95
N TYR A 13 15.67 -8.60 -13.53
CA TYR A 13 16.86 -8.18 -12.76
C TYR A 13 16.93 -6.65 -12.76
N GLY A 14 16.96 -6.05 -11.57
CA GLY A 14 17.10 -4.60 -11.39
C GLY A 14 18.55 -4.16 -11.31
N GLU A 15 18.80 -2.85 -11.39
CA GLU A 15 20.12 -2.27 -11.11
C GLU A 15 20.51 -2.59 -9.67
N GLY A 16 21.51 -3.46 -9.48
CA GLY A 16 21.95 -3.96 -8.17
C GLY A 16 21.82 -5.48 -7.96
N GLY A 17 21.31 -6.24 -8.93
CA GLY A 17 21.35 -7.71 -8.90
C GLY A 17 20.31 -8.39 -8.01
N SER A 18 19.41 -7.63 -7.37
CA SER A 18 18.25 -8.19 -6.67
C SER A 18 17.15 -8.55 -7.67
N ALA A 19 16.49 -9.70 -7.46
CA ALA A 19 15.39 -10.16 -8.31
C ALA A 19 14.17 -9.23 -8.14
N VAL A 20 13.80 -8.54 -9.21
CA VAL A 20 12.58 -7.73 -9.28
C VAL A 20 11.39 -8.66 -9.40
N PHE A 21 10.38 -8.49 -8.55
CA PHE A 21 9.14 -9.24 -8.62
C PHE A 21 7.91 -8.35 -8.53
N ARG A 22 6.86 -8.83 -9.19
CA ARG A 22 5.48 -8.38 -9.01
C ARG A 22 4.59 -9.59 -8.94
N LYS A 23 3.81 -9.70 -7.87
CA LYS A 23 2.94 -10.85 -7.59
C LYS A 23 1.54 -10.38 -7.24
N ARG A 24 0.55 -11.23 -7.52
CA ARG A 24 -0.81 -11.06 -7.03
C ARG A 24 -1.04 -12.08 -5.92
N ILE A 25 -1.53 -11.63 -4.78
CA ILE A 25 -1.74 -12.45 -3.59
C ILE A 25 -3.12 -12.20 -2.98
N LYS A 26 -3.58 -13.11 -2.12
CA LYS A 26 -4.78 -12.97 -1.31
C LYS A 26 -4.45 -12.44 0.08
N GLY A 27 -5.46 -11.99 0.83
CA GLY A 27 -5.31 -11.44 2.19
C GLY A 27 -4.45 -12.30 3.13
N PRO A 28 -4.68 -13.62 3.23
CA PRO A 28 -3.88 -14.50 4.11
C PRO A 28 -2.38 -14.55 3.77
N GLU A 29 -1.98 -14.15 2.58
CA GLU A 29 -0.58 -14.17 2.12
C GLU A 29 0.16 -12.86 2.42
N LEU A 30 -0.53 -11.80 2.86
CA LEU A 30 0.06 -10.50 3.17
C LEU A 30 1.13 -10.60 4.27
N THR A 31 0.84 -11.33 5.34
CA THR A 31 1.79 -11.51 6.45
C THR A 31 3.07 -12.18 5.95
N THR A 32 2.96 -13.23 5.11
CA THR A 32 4.11 -13.92 4.52
C THR A 32 4.95 -12.98 3.65
N PHE A 33 4.31 -12.17 2.82
CA PHE A 33 5.00 -11.15 2.02
C PHE A 33 5.75 -10.15 2.93
N LEU A 34 5.10 -9.61 3.96
CA LEU A 34 5.70 -8.64 4.87
C LEU A 34 6.83 -9.23 5.72
N MET A 35 6.70 -10.49 6.15
CA MET A 35 7.77 -11.21 6.85
C MET A 35 9.01 -11.40 5.96
N SER A 36 8.86 -11.56 4.64
CA SER A 36 10.00 -11.61 3.72
C SER A 36 10.79 -10.30 3.68
N ILE A 37 10.11 -9.16 3.89
CA ILE A 37 10.76 -7.84 4.03
C ILE A 37 11.53 -7.77 5.35
N ARG A 38 10.91 -8.23 6.45
CA ARG A 38 11.54 -8.26 7.78
C ARG A 38 12.81 -9.11 7.82
N GLN A 39 12.85 -10.21 7.07
CA GLN A 39 14.03 -11.09 7.01
C GLN A 39 15.28 -10.39 6.47
N ASN A 40 15.14 -9.23 5.81
CA ASN A 40 16.26 -8.37 5.41
C ASN A 40 16.78 -7.47 6.55
N GLY A 41 16.29 -7.65 7.79
CA GLY A 41 16.77 -6.97 9.00
C GLY A 41 15.97 -5.74 9.42
N ALA A 42 14.90 -5.37 8.70
CA ALA A 42 14.09 -4.20 9.03
C ALA A 42 13.21 -4.43 10.28
N SER A 43 13.22 -3.48 11.20
CA SER A 43 12.29 -3.38 12.33
C SER A 43 11.15 -2.39 12.04
N ALA A 44 10.13 -2.32 12.91
CA ALA A 44 9.06 -1.34 12.77
C ALA A 44 9.57 0.12 12.77
N ASP A 45 10.68 0.40 13.45
CA ASP A 45 11.31 1.72 13.49
C ASP A 45 12.03 2.05 12.18
N ASP A 46 12.43 1.06 11.39
CA ASP A 46 13.13 1.25 10.11
C ASP A 46 12.16 1.45 8.94
N LEU A 47 10.86 1.19 9.15
CA LEU A 47 9.85 1.32 8.11
C LEU A 47 9.30 2.74 8.03
N LEU A 48 8.94 3.15 6.83
CA LEU A 48 8.08 4.30 6.54
C LEU A 48 6.91 3.84 5.70
N PHE A 49 5.69 4.06 6.18
CA PHE A 49 4.47 3.75 5.44
C PHE A 49 3.99 4.98 4.67
N LEU A 50 3.84 4.84 3.35
CA LEU A 50 3.26 5.86 2.49
C LEU A 50 1.90 5.38 2.02
N CYS A 51 0.86 5.88 2.69
CA CYS A 51 -0.51 5.47 2.51
C CYS A 51 -1.22 6.44 1.57
N VAL A 52 -1.24 6.12 0.28
CA VAL A 52 -1.74 6.98 -0.79
C VAL A 52 -3.24 6.84 -0.95
N GLY A 53 -3.93 7.98 -1.03
CA GLY A 53 -5.37 8.05 -1.21
C GLY A 53 -5.99 9.32 -0.63
N THR A 54 -7.31 9.38 -0.64
CA THR A 54 -8.08 10.50 -0.07
C THR A 54 -9.30 9.96 0.67
N ASP A 55 -9.70 10.67 1.72
CA ASP A 55 -10.94 10.46 2.47
C ASP A 55 -12.21 10.91 1.69
N ARG A 56 -12.04 11.57 0.54
CA ARG A 56 -13.15 12.12 -0.27
C ARG A 56 -13.72 11.16 -1.33
N SER A 57 -13.15 9.96 -1.46
CA SER A 57 -13.54 8.93 -2.43
C SER A 57 -13.47 7.57 -1.75
N THR A 58 -14.57 6.84 -1.69
CA THR A 58 -14.61 5.59 -0.89
C THR A 58 -13.59 4.57 -1.38
N GLY A 59 -13.41 4.42 -2.70
CA GLY A 59 -12.42 3.55 -3.31
C GLY A 59 -10.97 3.97 -3.07
N ASP A 60 -10.71 5.27 -2.90
CA ASP A 60 -9.38 5.81 -2.62
C ASP A 60 -9.10 5.98 -1.11
N ALA A 61 -10.08 5.70 -0.24
CA ALA A 61 -9.92 5.84 1.19
C ALA A 61 -9.03 4.75 1.82
N LEU A 62 -8.64 3.72 1.05
CA LEU A 62 -7.84 2.59 1.52
C LEU A 62 -6.53 3.03 2.18
N GLY A 63 -5.73 3.85 1.50
CA GLY A 63 -4.46 4.35 2.04
C GLY A 63 -4.68 5.07 3.38
N PRO A 64 -5.44 6.17 3.42
CA PRO A 64 -5.74 6.89 4.66
C PRO A 64 -6.28 6.02 5.80
N LEU A 65 -7.11 5.01 5.51
CA LEU A 65 -7.60 4.05 6.49
C LEU A 65 -6.47 3.19 7.05
N VAL A 66 -5.63 2.61 6.19
CA VAL A 66 -4.46 1.83 6.62
C VAL A 66 -3.53 2.71 7.46
N GLY A 67 -3.23 3.92 6.99
CA GLY A 67 -2.37 4.85 7.71
C GLY A 67 -2.89 5.19 9.11
N MET A 68 -4.19 5.47 9.23
CA MET A 68 -4.81 5.71 10.55
C MET A 68 -4.63 4.49 11.48
N MET A 69 -4.94 3.28 10.98
CA MET A 69 -4.82 2.06 11.78
C MET A 69 -3.37 1.77 12.21
N LEU A 70 -2.38 2.08 11.37
CA LEU A 70 -0.97 1.93 11.71
C LEU A 70 -0.51 2.99 12.73
N GLU A 71 -0.92 4.25 12.56
CA GLU A 71 -0.63 5.32 13.52
C GLU A 71 -1.19 4.98 14.92
N GLU A 72 -2.45 4.55 14.99
CA GLU A 72 -3.10 4.11 16.24
C GLU A 72 -2.44 2.88 16.87
N SER A 73 -1.81 2.05 16.04
CA SER A 73 -1.06 0.88 16.50
C SER A 73 0.33 1.22 17.03
N GLY A 74 0.76 2.48 16.93
CA GLY A 74 2.04 2.94 17.46
C GLY A 74 3.21 2.86 16.46
N PHE A 75 2.95 2.72 15.15
CA PHE A 75 4.00 2.85 14.15
C PHE A 75 4.49 4.30 14.09
N PRO A 76 5.81 4.55 14.17
CA PRO A 76 6.34 5.91 14.34
C PRO A 76 6.38 6.73 13.05
N HIS A 77 6.32 6.08 11.89
CA HIS A 77 6.57 6.70 10.59
C HIS A 77 5.47 6.32 9.60
N VAL A 78 4.38 7.08 9.65
CA VAL A 78 3.22 6.90 8.77
C VAL A 78 2.89 8.25 8.13
N ILE A 79 2.71 8.24 6.80
CA ILE A 79 2.30 9.42 6.02
C ILE A 79 1.08 9.02 5.20
N GLY A 80 0.05 9.86 5.23
CA GLY A 80 -1.24 9.55 4.63
C GLY A 80 -2.16 8.85 5.64
N THR A 81 -2.80 9.63 6.50
CA THR A 81 -3.82 9.13 7.43
C THR A 81 -5.17 9.72 7.05
N LEU A 82 -6.26 9.28 7.69
CA LEU A 82 -7.56 9.95 7.54
C LEU A 82 -7.50 11.44 7.93
N ARG A 83 -6.70 11.77 8.95
CA ARG A 83 -6.54 13.14 9.44
C ARG A 83 -5.76 14.02 8.47
N ASP A 84 -4.79 13.42 7.80
CA ASP A 84 -3.86 14.11 6.89
C ASP A 84 -3.56 13.21 5.68
N PRO A 85 -4.48 13.17 4.70
CA PRO A 85 -4.36 12.29 3.53
C PRO A 85 -3.17 12.62 2.64
N LEU A 86 -2.66 11.62 1.92
CA LEU A 86 -1.59 11.76 0.94
C LEU A 86 -2.14 11.44 -0.45
N ASP A 87 -2.34 12.47 -1.28
CA ASP A 87 -2.83 12.30 -2.65
C ASP A 87 -1.93 13.00 -3.66
N ALA A 88 -2.24 12.87 -4.95
CA ALA A 88 -1.44 13.45 -6.03
C ALA A 88 -1.34 14.99 -5.97
N GLY A 89 -2.19 15.66 -5.19
CA GLY A 89 -2.19 17.11 -5.01
C GLY A 89 -1.13 17.61 -4.02
N ASN A 90 -0.80 16.82 -3.00
CA ASN A 90 0.16 17.20 -1.95
C ASN A 90 1.43 16.33 -1.90
N MET A 91 1.48 15.24 -2.67
CA MET A 91 2.56 14.25 -2.60
C MET A 91 3.97 14.84 -2.77
N VAL A 92 4.20 15.71 -3.75
CA VAL A 92 5.55 16.29 -4.01
C VAL A 92 6.08 17.02 -2.78
N GLU A 93 5.24 17.85 -2.16
CA GLU A 93 5.60 18.59 -0.95
C GLU A 93 5.84 17.64 0.23
N ARG A 94 4.94 16.67 0.42
CA ARG A 94 4.99 15.71 1.53
C ARG A 94 6.19 14.78 1.47
N LEU A 95 6.70 14.50 0.28
CA LEU A 95 7.87 13.65 0.08
C LEU A 95 9.21 14.40 0.22
N SER A 96 9.19 15.74 0.17
CA SER A 96 10.42 16.54 0.28
C SER A 96 11.09 16.49 1.66
N GLY A 97 10.37 16.02 2.69
CA GLY A 97 10.83 15.94 4.07
C GLY A 97 10.93 14.52 4.63
N LEU A 98 11.02 13.49 3.78
CA LEU A 98 11.07 12.11 4.28
C LEU A 98 12.34 11.83 5.09
N PRO A 99 12.24 11.09 6.21
CA PRO A 99 13.41 10.64 6.94
C PRO A 99 14.27 9.73 6.05
N ALA A 100 15.56 10.05 5.95
CA ALA A 100 16.52 9.23 5.21
C ALA A 100 16.74 7.86 5.89
N GLY A 101 17.11 6.85 5.09
CA GLY A 101 17.49 5.52 5.58
C GLY A 101 16.33 4.65 6.07
N LYS A 102 15.09 4.97 5.72
CA LYS A 102 13.91 4.12 5.97
C LYS A 102 13.61 3.23 4.78
N THR A 103 13.13 2.02 5.07
CA THR A 103 12.51 1.16 4.07
C THR A 103 11.07 1.60 3.87
N VAL A 104 10.74 2.04 2.67
CA VAL A 104 9.45 2.64 2.34
C VAL A 104 8.48 1.58 1.81
N ILE A 105 7.32 1.45 2.44
CA ILE A 105 6.22 0.61 1.97
C ILE A 105 5.09 1.53 1.49
N ALA A 106 4.89 1.58 0.18
CA ALA A 106 3.79 2.32 -0.45
C ALA A 106 2.51 1.47 -0.45
N ILE A 107 1.40 2.07 -0.08
CA ILE A 107 0.10 1.42 0.05
C ILE A 107 -0.93 2.25 -0.71
N ASP A 108 -1.59 1.66 -1.68
CA ASP A 108 -2.58 2.33 -2.52
C ASP A 108 -3.75 1.40 -2.90
N ALA A 109 -4.78 2.00 -3.49
CA ALA A 109 -5.90 1.27 -4.07
C ALA A 109 -5.85 1.37 -5.60
N CYS A 110 -6.26 0.30 -6.26
CA CYS A 110 -6.36 0.25 -7.71
C CYS A 110 -7.62 -0.48 -8.18
N LEU A 111 -7.92 -0.30 -9.47
CA LEU A 111 -8.95 -1.05 -10.17
C LEU A 111 -8.30 -2.18 -10.96
N GLY A 112 -9.00 -3.30 -11.10
CA GLY A 112 -8.47 -4.49 -11.76
C GLY A 112 -9.51 -5.31 -12.49
N GLN A 113 -9.10 -6.48 -12.98
CA GLN A 113 -10.00 -7.42 -13.65
C GLN A 113 -10.93 -8.12 -12.62
N PRO A 114 -12.11 -8.60 -13.03
CA PRO A 114 -13.04 -9.31 -12.15
C PRO A 114 -12.41 -10.47 -11.36
N SER A 115 -11.54 -11.25 -12.00
CA SER A 115 -10.80 -12.37 -11.38
C SER A 115 -9.84 -11.95 -10.27
N SER A 116 -9.52 -10.66 -10.19
CA SER A 116 -8.52 -10.08 -9.29
C SER A 116 -9.14 -9.25 -8.17
N LEU A 117 -10.48 -9.13 -8.15
CA LEU A 117 -11.17 -8.35 -7.13
C LEU A 117 -10.84 -8.88 -5.74
N ALA A 118 -10.60 -7.95 -4.80
CA ALA A 118 -10.17 -8.26 -3.43
C ALA A 118 -8.85 -9.04 -3.34
N CYS A 119 -7.99 -8.96 -4.36
CA CYS A 119 -6.59 -9.35 -4.27
C CYS A 119 -5.70 -8.14 -4.02
N TYR A 120 -4.44 -8.41 -3.66
CA TYR A 120 -3.38 -7.43 -3.51
C TYR A 120 -2.32 -7.65 -4.60
N GLN A 121 -1.82 -6.56 -5.18
CA GLN A 121 -0.63 -6.60 -6.01
C GLN A 121 0.54 -6.14 -5.15
N VAL A 122 1.53 -7.02 -4.99
CA VAL A 122 2.74 -6.74 -4.21
C VAL A 122 3.96 -6.73 -5.10
N SER A 123 4.91 -5.85 -4.80
CA SER A 123 6.19 -5.78 -5.51
C SER A 123 7.31 -5.24 -4.61
N ASN A 124 8.54 -5.59 -4.93
CA ASN A 124 9.76 -4.93 -4.42
C ASN A 124 10.23 -3.81 -5.36
N GLN A 125 9.27 -3.08 -5.92
CA GLN A 125 9.51 -1.96 -6.82
C GLN A 125 8.80 -0.73 -6.29
N PRO A 126 9.36 0.47 -6.56
CA PRO A 126 8.69 1.72 -6.27
C PRO A 126 7.31 1.80 -6.89
N LEU A 127 6.39 2.43 -6.17
CA LEU A 127 5.16 2.94 -6.73
C LEU A 127 5.52 4.06 -7.70
N GLU A 128 4.81 4.14 -8.82
CA GLU A 128 4.86 5.27 -9.76
C GLU A 128 3.52 6.01 -9.71
N PRO A 129 3.29 6.88 -8.72
CA PRO A 129 2.01 7.57 -8.56
C PRO A 129 1.72 8.45 -9.77
N GLY A 130 0.46 8.56 -10.19
CA GLY A 130 0.07 9.55 -11.20
C GLY A 130 0.52 9.27 -12.64
N LYS A 131 1.19 8.15 -12.93
CA LYS A 131 1.45 7.70 -14.33
C LYS A 131 0.17 7.57 -15.14
N SER A 132 -0.90 7.11 -14.49
CA SER A 132 -2.27 7.02 -15.04
C SER A 132 -2.94 8.38 -15.27
N LEU A 133 -2.38 9.45 -14.68
CA LEU A 133 -2.91 10.83 -14.70
C LEU A 133 -2.00 11.79 -15.47
N GLY A 134 -0.96 11.27 -16.14
CA GLY A 134 -0.01 12.08 -16.92
C GLY A 134 0.90 13.01 -16.09
N LYS A 135 0.99 12.79 -14.76
CA LYS A 135 1.85 13.58 -13.88
C LYS A 135 3.16 12.84 -13.59
N ALA A 136 4.30 13.51 -13.75
CA ALA A 136 5.61 13.00 -13.36
C ALA A 136 5.80 13.19 -11.85
N LEU A 137 5.20 12.30 -11.05
CA LEU A 137 5.46 12.24 -9.61
C LEU A 137 6.71 11.39 -9.36
N PRO A 138 7.47 11.67 -8.29
CA PRO A 138 8.63 10.85 -7.95
C PRO A 138 8.19 9.40 -7.74
N SER A 139 8.99 8.44 -8.20
CA SER A 139 8.82 7.05 -7.83
C SER A 139 9.11 6.89 -6.33
N VAL A 140 8.23 6.22 -5.59
CA VAL A 140 8.32 6.15 -4.13
C VAL A 140 8.04 4.74 -3.64
N GLY A 141 8.81 4.29 -2.65
CA GLY A 141 8.66 2.95 -2.09
C GLY A 141 9.82 2.05 -2.49
N ASP A 142 10.26 1.22 -1.55
CA ASP A 142 11.06 0.03 -1.83
C ASP A 142 10.13 -1.16 -2.10
N TYR A 143 8.95 -1.14 -1.46
CA TYR A 143 7.88 -2.12 -1.62
C TYR A 143 6.55 -1.44 -1.86
N THR A 144 5.66 -2.10 -2.60
CA THR A 144 4.30 -1.63 -2.87
C THR A 144 3.28 -2.70 -2.50
N ILE A 145 2.16 -2.27 -1.93
CA ILE A 145 0.93 -3.06 -1.72
C ILE A 145 -0.24 -2.29 -2.34
N ALA A 146 -0.72 -2.74 -3.50
CA ALA A 146 -1.88 -2.16 -4.16
C ALA A 146 -3.11 -3.06 -4.00
N ALA A 147 -4.16 -2.57 -3.34
CA ALA A 147 -5.41 -3.30 -3.14
C ALA A 147 -6.33 -3.14 -4.34
N ILE A 148 -6.79 -4.25 -4.94
CA ILE A 148 -7.76 -4.24 -6.04
C ILE A 148 -9.18 -4.09 -5.46
N VAL A 149 -9.58 -2.85 -5.20
CA VAL A 149 -10.80 -2.51 -4.48
C VAL A 149 -12.05 -2.61 -5.35
N ASN A 150 -11.93 -2.53 -6.67
CA ASN A 150 -13.07 -2.68 -7.57
C ASN A 150 -12.66 -3.15 -8.97
N VAL A 151 -13.66 -3.52 -9.77
CA VAL A 151 -13.46 -3.90 -11.17
C VAL A 151 -13.30 -2.65 -12.03
N ASP A 152 -12.31 -2.64 -12.93
CA ASP A 152 -12.19 -1.60 -13.96
C ASP A 152 -13.26 -1.80 -15.03
N GLY A 153 -14.13 -0.80 -15.18
CA GLY A 153 -15.26 -0.79 -16.11
C GLY A 153 -15.33 0.50 -16.93
N GLY A 154 -14.21 1.22 -17.08
CA GLY A 154 -14.13 2.44 -17.88
C GLY A 154 -14.02 3.72 -17.05
N ASN A 155 -15.12 4.24 -16.51
CA ASN A 155 -15.08 5.49 -15.73
C ASN A 155 -14.51 5.28 -14.32
N LYS A 156 -13.18 5.30 -14.23
CA LYS A 156 -12.42 5.02 -12.99
C LYS A 156 -12.84 5.92 -11.83
N TYR A 157 -13.05 7.21 -12.09
CA TYR A 157 -13.43 8.18 -11.06
C TYR A 157 -14.78 7.83 -10.43
N THR A 158 -15.79 7.55 -11.26
CA THR A 158 -17.11 7.16 -10.75
C THR A 158 -17.06 5.84 -10.01
N ILE A 159 -16.31 4.85 -10.53
CA ILE A 159 -16.16 3.55 -9.90
C ILE A 159 -15.53 3.69 -8.51
N LEU A 160 -14.46 4.49 -8.37
CA LEU A 160 -13.80 4.73 -7.09
C LEU A 160 -14.73 5.47 -6.12
N GLN A 161 -15.46 6.49 -6.57
CA GLN A 161 -16.43 7.23 -5.75
C GLN A 161 -17.60 6.37 -5.25
N SER A 162 -17.96 5.30 -5.99
CA SER A 162 -19.05 4.38 -5.63
C SER A 162 -18.57 3.02 -5.16
N THR A 163 -17.28 2.86 -4.86
CA THR A 163 -16.74 1.57 -4.41
C THR A 163 -17.28 1.27 -3.00
N PRO A 164 -17.74 0.03 -2.71
CA PRO A 164 -18.29 -0.30 -1.40
C PRO A 164 -17.27 -0.08 -0.27
N LEU A 165 -17.57 0.85 0.63
CA LEU A 165 -16.70 1.17 1.77
C LEU A 165 -16.38 -0.06 2.61
N TYR A 166 -17.33 -0.97 2.82
CA TYR A 166 -17.10 -2.21 3.56
C TYR A 166 -15.92 -3.00 2.99
N ARG A 167 -15.83 -3.14 1.66
CA ARG A 167 -14.73 -3.84 1.01
C ARG A 167 -13.40 -3.11 1.24
N VAL A 168 -13.39 -1.81 1.05
CA VAL A 168 -12.20 -0.97 1.25
C VAL A 168 -11.71 -1.06 2.69
N TYR A 169 -12.63 -0.98 3.64
CA TYR A 169 -12.35 -1.10 5.07
C TYR A 169 -11.81 -2.48 5.44
N THR A 170 -12.42 -3.56 4.95
CA THR A 170 -11.94 -4.93 5.17
C THR A 170 -10.51 -5.09 4.63
N MET A 171 -10.24 -4.61 3.42
CA MET A 171 -8.91 -4.72 2.82
C MET A 171 -7.87 -3.86 3.56
N ALA A 172 -8.24 -2.66 3.99
CA ALA A 172 -7.38 -1.83 4.83
C ALA A 172 -7.04 -2.52 6.16
N HIS A 173 -8.03 -3.16 6.79
CA HIS A 173 -7.84 -3.91 8.03
C HIS A 173 -6.92 -5.12 7.82
N GLU A 174 -7.08 -5.87 6.72
CA GLU A 174 -6.19 -6.99 6.38
C GLU A 174 -4.73 -6.54 6.24
N ILE A 175 -4.48 -5.42 5.54
CA ILE A 175 -3.13 -4.85 5.42
C ILE A 175 -2.58 -4.44 6.78
N ALA A 176 -3.35 -3.67 7.56
CA ALA A 176 -2.89 -3.16 8.86
C ALA A 176 -2.62 -4.29 9.87
N ALA A 177 -3.45 -5.33 9.87
CA ALA A 177 -3.26 -6.51 10.71
C ALA A 177 -1.99 -7.28 10.32
N ALA A 178 -1.78 -7.53 9.03
CA ALA A 178 -0.60 -8.22 8.53
C ALA A 178 0.69 -7.43 8.82
N VAL A 179 0.66 -6.09 8.71
CA VAL A 179 1.78 -5.22 9.08
C VAL A 179 2.08 -5.31 10.57
N LYS A 180 1.07 -5.25 11.45
CA LYS A 180 1.24 -5.42 12.90
C LYS A 180 1.87 -6.75 13.28
N GLU A 181 1.42 -7.82 12.61
CA GLU A 181 1.92 -9.17 12.86
C GLU A 181 3.37 -9.33 12.41
N ALA A 182 3.70 -8.87 11.20
CA ALA A 182 5.04 -8.97 10.65
C ALA A 182 6.04 -8.06 11.39
N PHE A 183 5.61 -6.84 11.75
CA PHE A 183 6.42 -5.80 12.38
C PHE A 183 5.76 -5.28 13.67
N PRO A 184 5.83 -6.02 14.79
CA PRO A 184 5.27 -5.55 16.05
C PRO A 184 5.89 -4.20 16.46
N PRO A 185 5.07 -3.15 16.66
CA PRO A 185 5.58 -1.83 17.01
C PRO A 185 6.11 -1.84 18.45
N ASN A 186 7.17 -1.06 18.68
CA ASN A 186 7.77 -0.90 20.00
C ASN A 186 6.83 -0.05 20.87
N THR A 187 5.89 -0.70 21.56
CA THR A 187 4.89 -0.04 22.41
C THR A 187 5.53 0.44 23.72
N LYS A 188 6.35 1.50 23.64
CA LYS A 188 6.44 2.41 24.79
C LYS A 188 5.14 3.20 24.80
N ALA A 189 4.25 2.83 25.71
CA ALA A 189 2.91 3.39 25.89
C ALA A 189 2.89 4.90 25.68
N LYS A 190 2.51 5.35 24.48
CA LYS A 190 2.03 6.72 24.28
C LYS A 190 0.65 6.75 24.91
N GLY A 191 0.58 7.24 26.14
CA GLY A 191 -0.67 7.58 26.80
C GLY A 191 -1.48 8.49 25.88
N MET A 192 -2.62 7.99 25.42
CA MET A 192 -3.60 8.75 24.66
C MET A 192 -4.22 9.75 25.63
N ASN A 193 -3.77 11.00 25.63
CA ASN A 193 -4.56 12.08 26.19
C ASN A 193 -5.62 12.42 25.14
N VAL A 194 -6.85 12.02 25.45
CA VAL A 194 -8.11 12.44 24.82
C VAL A 194 -8.26 13.95 24.82
#